data_AF-A0A7U2F4Y9-F1
#
_entry.id   AF-A0A7U2F4Y9-F1
#
_cell.length_a   1.000
_cell.length_b   1.000
_cell.length_c   1.000
_cell.angle_alpha   90.00
_cell.angle_beta   90.00
_cell.angle_gamma   90.00
#
_symmetry.space_group_name_H-M   'P 1'
#
loop_
_entity.id
_entity.type
_entity.pdbx_description
1 polymer ?
#
loop_
_entity_poly.entity_id
_entity_poly.type
_entity_poly.pdbx_seq_one_letter_code
_entity_poly.pdbx_strand_id
1 'polypeptide(L)'
;MKTTFSVAALVAAASAQQYNITSKGFQLVLTSDDGAINSAVSACHTGAALESLCLSKTSDPSKPSPFDTFYFNTTSTSEPPVNHTELGAEGILTWFLPVNDYGNIPSSAYFYYDSSTDSATPILTTGTPVDVQRMSFTDKDELILQGYIDWTANPPKYAGPYGLNRWYACQTYYAGYQYTNLVWGLGAGKPENPTCLKVDVKRVFV
;
A
#
# COMPACT_ATOMS: atom_id res chain seq x y z
N MET A 1 -62.09 4.61 -17.48
CA MET A 1 -60.62 4.71 -17.58
C MET A 1 -60.10 5.12 -16.20
N LYS A 2 -59.54 4.19 -15.43
CA LYS A 2 -58.91 4.51 -14.13
C LYS A 2 -57.48 4.00 -14.21
N THR A 3 -56.57 4.94 -14.33
CA THR A 3 -55.13 4.78 -14.47
C THR A 3 -54.55 4.17 -13.19
N THR A 4 -54.02 2.96 -13.31
CA THR A 4 -53.25 2.30 -12.26
C THR A 4 -51.85 2.92 -12.25
N PHE A 5 -51.47 3.56 -11.14
CA PHE A 5 -50.10 4.00 -10.93
C PHE A 5 -49.26 2.78 -10.52
N SER A 6 -48.35 2.34 -11.38
CA SER A 6 -47.31 1.37 -11.03
C SER A 6 -46.18 2.07 -10.29
N VAL A 7 -46.01 1.75 -9.02
CA VAL A 7 -44.84 2.15 -8.22
C VAL A 7 -43.66 1.30 -8.70
N ALA A 8 -42.70 1.92 -9.41
CA ALA A 8 -41.44 1.29 -9.72
C ALA A 8 -40.59 1.21 -8.43
N ALA A 9 -40.38 0.00 -7.92
CA ALA A 9 -39.44 -0.22 -6.83
C ALA A 9 -38.01 -0.05 -7.35
N LEU A 10 -37.31 1.01 -6.91
CA LEU A 10 -35.88 1.10 -7.08
C LEU A 10 -35.22 0.08 -6.14
N VAL A 11 -34.77 -1.04 -6.71
CA VAL A 11 -33.85 -1.93 -6.02
C VAL A 11 -32.53 -1.18 -5.86
N ALA A 12 -32.25 -0.69 -4.64
CA ALA A 12 -30.92 -0.21 -4.31
C ALA A 12 -29.96 -1.40 -4.41
N ALA A 13 -29.19 -1.46 -5.51
CA ALA A 13 -28.07 -2.38 -5.59
C ALA A 13 -27.07 -1.96 -4.51
N ALA A 14 -27.03 -2.68 -3.40
CA ALA A 14 -25.93 -2.58 -2.47
C ALA A 14 -24.66 -3.00 -3.23
N SER A 15 -23.83 -2.04 -3.61
CA SER A 15 -22.51 -2.33 -4.15
C SER A 15 -21.73 -3.06 -3.05
N ALA A 16 -21.49 -4.35 -3.23
CA ALA A 16 -20.56 -5.06 -2.37
C ALA A 16 -19.19 -4.38 -2.51
N GLN A 17 -18.70 -3.78 -1.41
CA GLN A 17 -17.35 -3.25 -1.38
C GLN A 17 -16.39 -4.44 -1.53
N GLN A 18 -15.53 -4.41 -2.55
CA GLN A 18 -14.63 -5.53 -2.87
C GLN A 18 -13.75 -5.93 -1.67
N TYR A 19 -13.24 -4.95 -0.93
CA TYR A 19 -12.44 -5.14 0.28
C TYR A 19 -13.29 -4.77 1.51
N ASN A 20 -13.97 -5.77 2.06
CA ASN A 20 -15.01 -5.62 3.09
C ASN A 20 -14.58 -6.07 4.50
N ILE A 21 -13.39 -6.61 4.67
CA ILE A 21 -12.83 -7.00 5.97
C ILE A 21 -11.67 -6.07 6.29
N THR A 22 -11.76 -5.34 7.39
CA THR A 22 -10.74 -4.37 7.83
C THR A 22 -10.01 -4.88 9.08
N SER A 23 -8.69 -4.84 9.07
CA SER A 23 -7.86 -5.20 10.23
C SER A 23 -8.01 -4.21 11.38
N LYS A 24 -7.43 -4.54 12.55
CA LYS A 24 -7.09 -3.54 13.57
C LYS A 24 -6.11 -2.51 12.97
N GLY A 25 -6.12 -1.30 13.53
CA GLY A 25 -5.17 -0.25 13.15
C GLY A 25 -3.74 -0.62 13.52
N PHE A 26 -2.78 -0.20 12.72
CA PHE A 26 -1.34 -0.42 12.96
C PHE A 26 -0.51 0.73 12.39
N GLN A 27 0.73 0.84 12.86
CA GLN A 27 1.77 1.66 12.24
C GLN A 27 2.60 0.81 11.30
N LEU A 28 3.11 1.42 10.22
CA LEU A 28 4.19 0.84 9.43
C LEU A 28 5.52 1.33 9.99
N VAL A 29 6.44 0.41 10.27
CA VAL A 29 7.77 0.69 10.79
C VAL A 29 8.81 0.14 9.83
N LEU A 30 9.76 0.99 9.44
CA LEU A 30 10.86 0.68 8.55
C LEU A 30 12.14 0.49 9.35
N THR A 31 12.88 -0.57 9.05
CA THR A 31 14.19 -0.84 9.62
C THR A 31 15.21 -1.19 8.53
N SER A 32 16.40 -0.62 8.58
CA SER A 32 17.55 -1.04 7.75
C SER A 32 18.53 -1.91 8.55
N ASP A 33 19.28 -2.78 7.86
CA ASP A 33 20.24 -3.71 8.47
C ASP A 33 21.35 -2.99 9.27
N ASP A 34 21.76 -1.82 8.81
CA ASP A 34 22.77 -0.98 9.45
C ASP A 34 22.20 -0.08 10.58
N GLY A 35 20.90 -0.14 10.82
CA GLY A 35 20.20 0.67 11.82
C GLY A 35 20.09 2.16 11.48
N ALA A 36 20.55 2.60 10.30
CA ALA A 36 20.43 3.99 9.85
C ALA A 36 18.96 4.43 9.74
N ILE A 37 18.06 3.49 9.46
CA ILE A 37 16.62 3.69 9.44
C ILE A 37 15.99 2.82 10.54
N ASN A 38 15.25 3.49 11.43
CA ASN A 38 14.32 2.89 12.38
C ASN A 38 13.20 3.90 12.62
N SER A 39 12.22 3.95 11.71
CA SER A 39 11.22 5.02 11.64
C SER A 39 9.84 4.50 11.31
N ALA A 40 8.83 5.11 11.91
CA ALA A 40 7.46 4.96 11.46
C ALA A 40 7.23 5.68 10.11
N VAL A 41 6.12 5.32 9.46
CA VAL A 41 5.62 5.93 8.23
C VAL A 41 4.45 6.87 8.53
N SER A 42 4.35 7.94 7.76
CA SER A 42 3.20 8.84 7.68
C SER A 42 2.68 8.93 6.25
N ALA A 43 1.41 9.32 6.09
CA ALA A 43 0.82 9.73 4.83
C ALA A 43 1.16 11.22 4.59
N CYS A 44 2.20 11.48 3.79
CA CYS A 44 2.62 12.85 3.45
C CYS A 44 1.83 13.38 2.25
N HIS A 45 1.32 14.60 2.35
CA HIS A 45 0.63 15.25 1.24
C HIS A 45 1.54 15.41 0.00
N THR A 46 1.05 14.94 -1.14
CA THR A 46 1.75 14.98 -2.44
C THR A 46 0.85 15.43 -3.60
N GLY A 47 -0.37 15.87 -3.32
CA GLY A 47 -1.33 16.33 -4.33
C GLY A 47 -2.77 16.30 -3.81
N ALA A 48 -3.72 16.73 -4.64
CA ALA A 48 -5.13 16.78 -4.26
C ALA A 48 -5.67 15.36 -4.00
N ALA A 49 -5.88 15.03 -2.72
CA ALA A 49 -6.25 13.69 -2.24
C ALA A 49 -5.22 12.61 -2.61
N LEU A 50 -3.94 12.98 -2.67
CA LEU A 50 -2.82 12.10 -2.95
C LEU A 50 -1.76 12.20 -1.85
N GLU A 51 -1.41 11.07 -1.26
CA GLU A 51 -0.40 10.99 -0.20
C GLU A 51 0.67 9.93 -0.50
N SER A 52 1.94 10.24 -0.23
CA SER A 52 3.02 9.27 -0.28
C SER A 52 3.30 8.67 1.10
N LEU A 53 3.82 7.45 1.12
CA LEU A 53 4.26 6.80 2.36
C LEU A 53 5.66 7.30 2.75
N CYS A 54 5.72 8.36 3.55
CA CYS A 54 6.97 9.02 3.92
C CYS A 54 7.47 8.59 5.31
N LEU A 55 8.79 8.62 5.54
CA LEU A 55 9.33 8.42 6.90
C LEU A 55 8.92 9.59 7.82
N SER A 56 8.33 9.26 8.96
CA SER A 56 8.01 10.22 10.02
C SER A 56 9.29 10.80 10.64
N LYS A 57 9.29 12.08 11.07
CA LYS A 57 10.45 12.74 11.74
C LYS A 57 11.76 12.83 10.93
N THR A 58 11.70 13.36 9.70
CA THR A 58 12.87 14.10 9.17
C THR A 58 12.66 15.60 9.44
N SER A 59 13.69 16.43 9.38
CA SER A 59 13.72 17.85 9.78
C SER A 59 12.83 18.82 8.96
N ASP A 60 11.77 18.31 8.33
CA ASP A 60 10.90 19.04 7.40
C ASP A 60 9.63 19.56 8.12
N PRO A 61 9.36 20.89 8.07
CA PRO A 61 8.20 21.51 8.70
C PRO A 61 6.83 21.09 8.13
N SER A 62 6.78 20.33 7.03
CA SER A 62 5.55 19.76 6.47
C SER A 62 5.08 18.45 7.14
N LYS A 63 5.75 18.01 8.21
CA LYS A 63 5.51 16.70 8.86
C LYS A 63 4.69 16.81 10.16
N PRO A 64 3.42 16.37 10.19
CA PRO A 64 2.72 16.21 11.45
C PRO A 64 3.35 15.05 12.23
N SER A 65 3.69 15.31 13.50
CA SER A 65 4.04 14.27 14.46
C SER A 65 2.81 13.95 15.31
N PRO A 66 2.59 12.67 15.69
CA PRO A 66 3.40 11.50 15.37
C PRO A 66 2.60 10.42 14.58
N PHE A 67 3.16 9.94 13.46
CA PHE A 67 2.83 8.69 12.72
C PHE A 67 1.34 8.40 12.40
N ASP A 68 1.09 7.86 11.21
CA ASP A 68 -0.27 7.56 10.79
C ASP A 68 -0.70 6.13 11.17
N THR A 69 -1.99 5.99 11.50
CA THR A 69 -2.62 4.68 11.67
C THR A 69 -3.10 4.18 10.32
N PHE A 70 -2.54 3.05 9.89
CA PHE A 70 -2.92 2.31 8.70
C PHE A 70 -3.81 1.12 9.07
N TYR A 71 -4.50 0.62 8.05
CA TYR A 71 -5.37 -0.53 8.10
C TYR A 71 -5.05 -1.42 6.90
N PHE A 72 -5.40 -2.69 7.02
CA PHE A 72 -5.27 -3.64 5.95
C PHE A 72 -6.64 -4.22 5.64
N ASN A 73 -7.11 -3.95 4.42
CA ASN A 73 -8.43 -4.39 3.99
C ASN A 73 -8.29 -5.59 3.07
N THR A 74 -9.00 -6.68 3.39
CA THR A 74 -9.08 -7.89 2.59
C THR A 74 -10.51 -8.11 2.11
N THR A 75 -10.68 -9.09 1.22
CA THR A 75 -12.00 -9.57 0.82
C THR A 75 -12.39 -10.75 1.72
N SER A 76 -13.68 -11.03 1.86
CA SER A 76 -14.18 -12.20 2.61
C SER A 76 -13.79 -13.56 2.02
N THR A 77 -13.16 -13.57 0.84
CA THR A 77 -12.65 -14.77 0.16
C THR A 77 -11.14 -14.75 0.05
N SER A 78 -10.45 -13.76 0.62
CA SER A 78 -9.01 -13.67 0.57
C SER A 78 -8.42 -14.62 1.59
N GLU A 79 -7.68 -15.60 1.11
CA GLU A 79 -7.00 -16.60 1.91
C GLU A 79 -5.50 -16.58 1.56
N PRO A 80 -4.61 -16.93 2.50
CA PRO A 80 -3.22 -17.19 2.18
C PRO A 80 -3.10 -18.29 1.11
N PRO A 81 -2.04 -18.30 0.29
CA PRO A 81 -1.87 -19.34 -0.71
C PRO A 81 -1.77 -20.73 -0.07
N VAL A 82 -2.35 -21.73 -0.73
CA VAL A 82 -2.38 -23.12 -0.23
C VAL A 82 -0.97 -23.64 0.01
N ASN A 83 -0.74 -24.25 1.19
CA ASN A 83 0.57 -24.71 1.66
C ASN A 83 1.64 -23.60 1.85
N HIS A 84 1.24 -22.33 1.79
CA HIS A 84 2.11 -21.17 1.95
C HIS A 84 1.46 -20.12 2.87
N THR A 85 0.94 -20.57 4.02
CA THR A 85 0.21 -19.70 4.95
C THR A 85 1.09 -18.60 5.54
N GLU A 86 2.41 -18.78 5.56
CA GLU A 86 3.41 -17.80 5.99
C GLU A 86 3.40 -16.53 5.15
N LEU A 87 2.92 -16.58 3.90
CA LEU A 87 2.86 -15.42 3.00
C LEU A 87 1.66 -14.51 3.28
N GLY A 88 0.72 -14.95 4.11
CA GLY A 88 -0.49 -14.22 4.46
C GLY A 88 -1.50 -14.07 3.31
N ALA A 89 -2.70 -13.61 3.65
CA ALA A 89 -3.74 -13.28 2.67
C ALA A 89 -3.42 -11.94 1.98
N GLU A 90 -3.71 -11.84 0.69
CA GLU A 90 -3.55 -10.58 -0.03
C GLU A 90 -4.68 -9.60 0.29
N GLY A 91 -4.34 -8.32 0.33
CA GLY A 91 -5.26 -7.23 0.62
C GLY A 91 -4.69 -5.91 0.11
N ILE A 92 -5.26 -4.82 0.59
CA ILE A 92 -4.83 -3.46 0.25
C ILE A 92 -4.46 -2.70 1.52
N LEU A 93 -3.39 -1.93 1.42
CA LEU A 93 -3.03 -0.96 2.45
C LEU A 93 -4.00 0.22 2.37
N THR A 94 -4.65 0.53 3.48
CA THR A 94 -5.62 1.61 3.58
C THR A 94 -5.21 2.59 4.68
N TRP A 95 -5.33 3.86 4.38
CA TRP A 95 -5.27 4.96 5.35
C TRP A 95 -6.53 5.79 5.21
N PHE A 96 -6.98 6.40 6.30
CA PHE A 96 -8.17 7.25 6.26
C PHE A 96 -7.74 8.71 6.19
N LEU A 97 -7.93 9.34 5.03
CA LEU A 97 -7.70 10.75 4.82
C LEU A 97 -8.70 11.57 5.66
N PRO A 98 -8.24 12.38 6.63
CA PRO A 98 -9.11 13.28 7.35
C PRO A 98 -9.50 14.45 6.45
N VAL A 99 -10.78 14.53 6.08
CA VAL A 99 -11.34 15.62 5.28
C VAL A 99 -12.38 16.36 6.11
N ASN A 100 -11.99 17.44 6.81
CA ASN A 100 -12.83 18.37 7.59
C ASN A 100 -14.30 17.94 7.77
N ASP A 101 -15.25 18.64 7.15
CA ASP A 101 -16.69 18.44 7.32
C ASP A 101 -17.22 17.11 6.74
N TYR A 102 -16.37 16.33 6.07
CA TYR A 102 -16.71 15.07 5.41
C TYR A 102 -16.21 13.84 6.17
N GLY A 103 -15.46 14.04 7.26
CA GLY A 103 -14.90 12.97 8.07
C GLY A 103 -13.76 12.22 7.38
N ASN A 104 -13.64 10.93 7.66
CA ASN A 104 -12.53 10.09 7.23
C ASN A 104 -12.87 9.38 5.92
N ILE A 105 -12.12 9.67 4.86
CA ILE A 105 -12.29 9.04 3.54
C ILE A 105 -11.24 7.95 3.37
N PRO A 106 -11.60 6.70 3.00
CA PRO A 106 -10.62 5.66 2.78
C PRO A 106 -9.78 5.94 1.53
N SER A 107 -8.46 5.87 1.69
CA SER A 107 -7.46 5.97 0.64
C SER A 107 -6.62 4.70 0.58
N SER A 108 -6.36 4.21 -0.62
CA SER A 108 -5.62 2.95 -0.84
C SER A 108 -4.40 3.14 -1.71
N ALA A 109 -3.36 2.35 -1.46
CA ALA A 109 -2.10 2.48 -2.18
C ALA A 109 -2.16 1.85 -3.57
N TYR A 110 -1.68 2.58 -4.58
CA TYR A 110 -1.29 2.04 -5.88
C TYR A 110 0.20 2.33 -6.11
N PHE A 111 0.81 1.62 -7.05
CA PHE A 111 2.20 1.90 -7.44
C PHE A 111 2.23 2.90 -8.59
N TYR A 112 2.79 4.08 -8.31
CA TYR A 112 3.14 5.02 -9.36
C TYR A 112 4.46 4.58 -10.02
N TYR A 113 4.38 4.28 -11.31
CA TYR A 113 5.51 3.91 -12.16
C TYR A 113 5.96 5.13 -12.96
N ASP A 114 7.25 5.44 -12.86
CA ASP A 114 7.92 6.40 -13.73
C ASP A 114 8.90 5.64 -14.62
N SER A 115 8.70 5.75 -15.94
CA SER A 115 9.49 5.01 -16.93
C SER A 115 10.95 5.44 -17.02
N SER A 116 11.33 6.51 -16.32
CA SER A 116 12.71 6.98 -16.22
C SER A 116 13.47 6.41 -15.01
N THR A 117 12.82 5.60 -14.15
CA THR A 117 13.47 4.98 -12.99
C THR A 117 13.14 3.48 -12.84
N ASP A 118 14.03 2.73 -12.21
CA ASP A 118 13.86 1.32 -11.84
C ASP A 118 13.12 1.07 -10.51
N SER A 119 12.28 2.03 -10.10
CA SER A 119 11.52 2.00 -8.85
C SER A 119 10.08 2.50 -9.00
N ALA A 120 9.20 2.10 -8.08
CA ALA A 120 7.82 2.57 -8.02
C ALA A 120 7.51 3.15 -6.63
N THR A 121 6.87 4.31 -6.62
CA THR A 121 6.47 4.98 -5.37
C THR A 121 5.02 4.62 -5.04
N PRO A 122 4.71 4.04 -3.86
CA PRO A 122 3.34 3.86 -3.41
C PRO A 122 2.68 5.22 -3.16
N ILE A 123 1.54 5.44 -3.80
CA ILE A 123 0.71 6.64 -3.62
C ILE A 123 -0.66 6.18 -3.11
N LEU A 124 -1.10 6.76 -2.00
CA LEU A 124 -2.44 6.66 -1.47
C LEU A 124 -3.33 7.64 -2.23
N THR A 125 -4.51 7.19 -2.61
CA THR A 125 -5.54 8.05 -3.21
C THR A 125 -6.91 7.62 -2.71
N THR A 126 -7.82 8.58 -2.59
CA THR A 126 -9.20 8.30 -2.15
C THR A 126 -9.93 7.37 -3.13
N GLY A 127 -10.77 6.49 -2.58
CA GLY A 127 -11.48 5.46 -3.34
C GLY A 127 -10.66 4.19 -3.54
N THR A 128 -11.17 3.28 -4.36
CA THR A 128 -10.44 2.08 -4.78
C THR A 128 -10.02 2.27 -6.24
N PRO A 129 -8.76 2.64 -6.52
CA PRO A 129 -8.28 2.73 -7.90
C PRO A 129 -8.45 1.40 -8.62
N VAL A 130 -8.63 1.46 -9.94
CA VAL A 130 -8.64 0.27 -10.80
C VAL A 130 -7.33 -0.52 -10.75
N ASP A 131 -6.26 0.13 -10.29
CA ASP A 131 -4.87 -0.31 -10.21
C ASP A 131 -4.37 -0.37 -8.75
N VAL A 132 -5.26 -0.55 -7.78
CA VAL A 132 -4.87 -0.69 -6.37
C VAL A 132 -3.86 -1.83 -6.20
N GLN A 133 -2.76 -1.54 -5.49
CA GLN A 133 -1.69 -2.50 -5.32
C GLN A 133 -2.06 -3.51 -4.24
N ARG A 134 -2.13 -4.79 -4.64
CA ARG A 134 -2.30 -5.90 -3.70
C ARG A 134 -0.97 -6.21 -3.02
N MET A 135 -1.02 -6.34 -1.70
CA MET A 135 0.12 -6.64 -0.84
C MET A 135 -0.30 -7.71 0.16
N SER A 136 0.63 -8.22 0.95
CA SER A 136 0.33 -9.09 2.08
C SER A 136 1.28 -8.86 3.23
N PHE A 137 0.84 -9.25 4.42
CA PHE A 137 1.69 -9.32 5.60
C PHE A 137 1.96 -10.79 5.91
N THR A 138 3.23 -11.14 6.09
CA THR A 138 3.61 -12.49 6.51
C THR A 138 3.09 -12.82 7.91
N ASP A 139 3.25 -14.07 8.33
CA ASP A 139 3.02 -14.50 9.72
C ASP A 139 3.88 -13.74 10.77
N LYS A 140 5.01 -13.18 10.33
CA LYS A 140 5.89 -12.26 11.09
C LYS A 140 5.58 -10.76 10.94
N ASP A 141 4.41 -10.42 10.40
CA ASP A 141 3.96 -9.04 10.18
C ASP A 141 4.84 -8.21 9.21
N GLU A 142 5.58 -8.86 8.31
CA GLU A 142 6.41 -8.20 7.28
C GLU A 142 5.58 -7.93 6.04
N LEU A 143 5.61 -6.69 5.55
CA LEU A 143 4.93 -6.30 4.31
C LEU A 143 5.70 -6.84 3.11
N ILE A 144 5.03 -7.63 2.28
CA ILE A 144 5.59 -8.22 1.07
C ILE A 144 4.63 -8.10 -0.10
N LEU A 145 5.16 -8.34 -1.30
CA LEU A 145 4.35 -8.71 -2.46
C LEU A 145 4.50 -10.20 -2.72
N GLN A 146 3.47 -10.85 -3.29
CA GLN A 146 3.55 -12.26 -3.67
C GLN A 146 3.84 -12.39 -5.16
N GLY A 147 4.76 -13.29 -5.51
CA GLY A 147 5.06 -13.69 -6.88
C GLY A 147 4.72 -15.15 -7.12
N TYR A 148 4.54 -15.53 -8.40
CA TYR A 148 4.19 -16.91 -8.80
C TYR A 148 5.03 -17.46 -9.95
N ILE A 149 5.78 -16.59 -10.63
CA ILE A 149 6.55 -16.90 -11.82
C ILE A 149 8.04 -16.72 -11.52
N ASP A 150 8.85 -17.71 -11.88
CA ASP A 150 10.30 -17.59 -11.93
C ASP A 150 10.69 -16.94 -13.25
N TRP A 151 10.95 -15.63 -13.19
CA TRP A 151 11.41 -14.82 -14.32
C TRP A 151 12.91 -14.98 -14.62
N THR A 152 13.65 -15.72 -13.79
CA THR A 152 15.08 -16.01 -14.02
C THR A 152 15.30 -17.30 -14.82
N ALA A 153 14.26 -18.15 -14.92
CA ALA A 153 14.27 -19.34 -15.76
C ALA A 153 14.10 -19.03 -17.26
N ASN A 154 14.64 -19.90 -18.12
CA ASN A 154 14.44 -19.85 -19.56
C ASN A 154 13.88 -21.20 -20.08
N PRO A 155 12.62 -21.27 -20.52
CA PRO A 155 11.62 -20.18 -20.48
C PRO A 155 11.15 -19.87 -19.05
N PRO A 156 10.54 -18.69 -18.80
CA PRO A 156 9.87 -18.40 -17.54
C PRO A 156 8.86 -19.51 -17.21
N LYS A 157 8.79 -19.87 -15.92
CA LYS A 157 7.96 -21.00 -15.46
C LYS A 157 7.26 -20.68 -14.15
N TYR A 158 6.18 -21.40 -13.88
CA TYR A 158 5.51 -21.34 -12.58
C TYR A 158 6.44 -21.84 -11.47
N ALA A 159 6.56 -21.07 -10.39
CA ALA A 159 7.44 -21.34 -9.27
C ALA A 159 6.69 -21.72 -7.98
N GLY A 160 5.36 -21.69 -8.00
CA GLY A 160 4.58 -21.62 -6.77
C GLY A 160 4.55 -20.18 -6.20
N PRO A 161 3.70 -19.93 -5.19
CA PRO A 161 3.68 -18.66 -4.46
C PRO A 161 5.01 -18.44 -3.73
N TYR A 162 5.56 -17.23 -3.80
CA TYR A 162 6.72 -16.82 -3.02
C TYR A 162 6.64 -15.34 -2.62
N GLY A 163 7.24 -14.99 -1.49
CA GLY A 163 7.29 -13.62 -1.00
C GLY A 163 8.42 -12.81 -1.64
N LEU A 164 8.13 -11.56 -1.98
CA LEU A 164 9.08 -10.57 -2.48
C LEU A 164 9.19 -9.45 -1.46
N ASN A 165 10.42 -9.19 -1.00
CA ASN A 165 10.75 -8.05 -0.16
C ASN A 165 11.75 -7.16 -0.90
N ARG A 166 11.24 -6.14 -1.59
CA ARG A 166 12.02 -5.15 -2.37
C ARG A 166 11.73 -3.72 -1.94
N TRP A 167 11.49 -3.55 -0.64
CA TRP A 167 11.28 -2.24 -0.05
C TRP A 167 12.58 -1.47 0.16
N TYR A 168 12.54 -0.18 -0.15
CA TYR A 168 13.62 0.77 0.04
C TYR A 168 13.06 2.06 0.62
N ALA A 169 13.88 2.78 1.37
CA ALA A 169 13.63 4.18 1.70
C ALA A 169 14.48 5.05 0.78
N CYS A 170 13.86 5.88 -0.04
CA CYS A 170 14.52 6.69 -1.06
C CYS A 170 14.05 8.14 -0.97
N GLN A 171 14.91 9.11 -1.26
CA GLN A 171 14.43 10.45 -1.60
C GLN A 171 13.75 10.39 -2.97
N THR A 172 12.48 10.80 -3.06
CA THR A 172 11.75 10.84 -4.34
C THR A 172 11.27 12.26 -4.63
N TYR A 173 10.96 12.52 -5.90
CA TYR A 173 10.31 13.74 -6.36
C TYR A 173 9.02 13.35 -7.08
N TYR A 174 7.87 13.71 -6.53
CA TYR A 174 6.57 13.41 -7.13
C TYR A 174 5.69 14.66 -7.09
N ALA A 175 5.16 15.06 -8.25
CA ALA A 175 4.25 16.21 -8.38
C ALA A 175 4.74 17.52 -7.71
N GLY A 176 6.06 17.73 -7.61
CA GLY A 176 6.65 18.90 -6.95
C GLY A 176 7.06 18.70 -5.48
N TYR A 177 6.76 17.55 -4.89
CA TYR A 177 7.05 17.23 -3.49
C TYR A 177 8.29 16.34 -3.37
N GLN A 178 9.12 16.64 -2.37
CA GLN A 178 10.34 15.88 -2.05
C GLN A 178 10.26 15.30 -0.65
N TYR A 179 10.28 13.97 -0.55
CA TYR A 179 10.31 13.27 0.74
C TYR A 179 11.24 12.06 0.67
N THR A 180 11.67 11.59 1.85
CA THR A 180 12.15 10.21 1.98
C THR A 180 10.93 9.30 2.10
N ASN A 181 10.64 8.56 1.03
CA ASN A 181 9.48 7.68 0.91
C ASN A 181 9.89 6.22 0.98
N LEU A 182 8.95 5.39 1.46
CA LEU A 182 8.93 3.96 1.17
C LEU A 182 8.72 3.77 -0.34
N VAL A 183 9.55 2.94 -0.96
CA VAL A 183 9.62 2.73 -2.41
C VAL A 183 9.79 1.24 -2.70
N TRP A 184 9.17 0.77 -3.79
CA TRP A 184 9.33 -0.58 -4.30
C TRP A 184 10.36 -0.65 -5.42
N GLY A 185 11.34 -1.55 -5.34
CA GLY A 185 12.29 -1.81 -6.43
C GLY A 185 11.69 -2.74 -7.50
N LEU A 186 11.73 -2.34 -8.78
CA LEU A 186 11.12 -3.10 -9.88
C LEU A 186 11.91 -4.38 -10.25
N GLY A 187 13.21 -4.39 -10.00
CA GLY A 187 14.11 -5.51 -10.27
C GLY A 187 14.65 -6.21 -9.02
N ALA A 188 15.46 -7.25 -9.23
CA ALA A 188 16.21 -7.90 -8.15
C ALA A 188 17.40 -7.05 -7.64
N GLY A 189 17.81 -6.05 -8.43
CA GLY A 189 18.87 -5.12 -8.06
C GLY A 189 18.41 -4.04 -7.08
N LYS A 190 19.39 -3.31 -6.54
CA LYS A 190 19.14 -2.04 -5.83
C LYS A 190 18.67 -0.98 -6.85
N PRO A 191 17.67 -0.15 -6.53
CA PRO A 191 17.29 0.97 -7.37
C PRO A 191 18.47 1.90 -7.71
N GLU A 192 18.44 2.50 -8.89
CA GLU A 192 19.50 3.38 -9.40
C GLU A 192 19.62 4.69 -8.62
N ASN A 193 18.53 5.10 -7.95
CA ASN A 193 18.54 6.27 -7.09
C ASN A 193 19.53 6.07 -5.92
N PRO A 194 20.61 6.86 -5.85
CA PRO A 194 21.70 6.62 -4.91
C PRO A 194 21.29 6.81 -3.44
N THR A 195 20.18 7.51 -3.20
CA THR A 195 19.65 7.73 -1.85
C THR A 195 18.91 6.53 -1.28
N CYS A 196 18.59 5.53 -2.12
CA CYS A 196 17.85 4.36 -1.69
C CYS A 196 18.65 3.51 -0.70
N LEU A 197 18.06 3.26 0.47
CA LEU A 197 18.52 2.32 1.47
C LEU A 197 17.53 1.16 1.58
N LYS A 198 18.05 -0.07 1.62
CA LYS A 198 17.24 -1.28 1.77
C LYS A 198 16.57 -1.24 3.15
N VAL A 199 15.28 -1.52 3.20
CA VAL A 199 14.51 -1.61 4.45
C VAL A 199 13.61 -2.82 4.45
N ASP A 200 13.35 -3.33 5.65
CA ASP A 200 12.20 -4.16 5.96
C ASP A 200 11.06 -3.28 6.46
N VAL A 201 9.83 -3.70 6.19
CA VAL A 201 8.62 -2.98 6.59
C VAL A 201 7.78 -3.90 7.45
N LYS A 202 7.52 -3.51 8.69
CA LYS A 202 6.67 -4.27 9.63
C LYS A 202 5.44 -3.48 10.03
N ARG A 203 4.31 -4.16 10.20
CA ARG A 203 3.18 -3.56 10.91
C ARG A 203 3.29 -3.78 12.41
N VAL A 204 2.96 -2.73 13.18
CA VAL A 204 2.91 -2.76 14.64
C VAL A 204 1.53 -2.27 15.06
N PHE A 205 0.70 -3.14 15.63
CA PHE A 205 -0.67 -2.81 16.03
C PHE A 205 -0.70 -1.74 17.13
N VAL A 206 -1.70 -0.84 17.05
CA VAL A 206 -1.96 0.23 18.03
C VAL A 206 -3.15 -0.07 18.93
#